data_AF-A0A7K4F4S1-F1
#
_entry.id   AF-A0A7K4F4S1-F1
#
_cell.length_a   1.000
_cell.length_b   1.000
_cell.length_c   1.000
_cell.angle_alpha   90.00
_cell.angle_beta   90.00
_cell.angle_gamma   90.00
#
_symmetry.space_group_name_H-M   'P 1'
#
loop_
_entity.id
_entity.type
_entity.pdbx_description
1 polymer ?
#
loop_
_entity_poly.entity_id
_entity_poly.type
_entity_poly.pdbx_seq_one_letter_code
_entity_poly.pdbx_strand_id
1 'polypeptide(L)'
;MTQTKVIPIFPLDLVLFPRQELPLRIFEPRYKQLVDDCMIGDGQFGVCLLDENNTVNGWNSPKLVGTIAKITKCEDVEMDGLQLHIETIGRNSFKIKKIIPPSISQPENYDPLSVEGHQEISSIHEKIGTEEKMYIQAEVEMIPEIDESISLEKWEKLVELWKKKIVRQALPQVVEPHALDHVLEQYYLTTETPTVDYIYSLSALGAKDPNELQPILEATTMDELILSVEELLTVK
;
A
#
# COMPACT_ATOMS: atom_id res chain seq x y z
N MET A 1 8.24 12.93 -22.43
CA MET A 1 9.15 12.69 -21.30
C MET A 1 8.26 12.54 -20.09
N THR A 2 8.20 11.36 -19.50
CA THR A 2 7.46 11.11 -18.26
C THR A 2 8.09 11.95 -17.16
N GLN A 3 7.27 12.73 -16.47
CA GLN A 3 7.72 13.66 -15.43
C GLN A 3 8.16 12.85 -14.20
N THR A 4 9.44 12.91 -13.84
CA THR A 4 9.90 12.35 -12.57
C THR A 4 9.67 13.35 -11.44
N LYS A 5 9.25 12.84 -10.29
CA LYS A 5 8.97 13.65 -9.09
C LYS A 5 9.63 12.99 -7.88
N VAL A 6 10.15 13.81 -6.97
CA VAL A 6 10.61 13.32 -5.67
C VAL A 6 9.44 13.37 -4.69
N ILE A 7 9.12 12.25 -4.06
CA ILE A 7 8.05 12.14 -3.08
C ILE A 7 8.54 11.47 -1.79
N PRO A 8 7.91 11.75 -0.63
CA PRO A 8 8.05 10.93 0.57
C PRO A 8 7.54 9.50 0.32
N ILE A 9 8.21 8.51 0.91
CA ILE A 9 7.83 7.11 0.83
C ILE A 9 7.58 6.57 2.24
N PHE A 10 6.46 5.88 2.38
CA PHE A 10 6.04 5.18 3.57
C PHE A 10 5.95 3.68 3.28
N PRO A 11 7.00 2.91 3.62
CA PRO A 11 6.97 1.46 3.55
C PRO A 11 5.99 0.87 4.59
N LEU A 12 5.06 0.03 4.15
CA LEU A 12 4.05 -0.64 4.98
C LEU A 12 3.96 -2.12 4.62
N ASP A 13 3.51 -2.95 5.55
CA ASP A 13 3.23 -4.37 5.31
C ASP A 13 1.83 -4.56 4.67
N LEU A 14 1.55 -3.81 3.61
CA LEU A 14 0.32 -3.88 2.83
C LEU A 14 0.53 -3.33 1.42
N VAL A 15 -0.38 -3.69 0.52
CA VAL A 15 -0.51 -3.08 -0.80
C VAL A 15 -1.72 -2.15 -0.78
N LEU A 16 -1.49 -0.87 -1.10
CA LEU A 16 -2.55 0.11 -1.33
C LEU A 16 -2.88 0.11 -2.82
N PHE A 17 -4.11 -0.20 -3.21
CA PHE A 17 -4.55 -0.03 -4.59
C PHE A 17 -5.02 1.41 -4.87
N PRO A 18 -5.01 1.85 -6.13
CA PRO A 18 -5.70 3.06 -6.55
C PRO A 18 -7.14 3.11 -6.03
N ARG A 19 -7.59 4.30 -5.62
CA ARG A 19 -8.96 4.60 -5.14
C ARG A 19 -9.38 3.88 -3.86
N GLN A 20 -8.52 3.04 -3.29
CA GLN A 20 -8.75 2.41 -2.00
C GLN A 20 -8.48 3.38 -0.85
N GLU A 21 -9.31 3.34 0.19
CA GLU A 21 -9.09 4.09 1.42
C GLU A 21 -8.07 3.38 2.31
N LEU A 22 -7.21 4.17 2.96
CA LEU A 22 -6.24 3.68 3.92
C LEU A 22 -6.16 4.63 5.13
N PRO A 23 -6.90 4.32 6.21
CA PRO A 23 -6.73 5.00 7.48
C PRO A 23 -5.42 4.54 8.15
N LEU A 24 -4.65 5.48 8.71
CA LEU A 24 -3.39 5.21 9.40
C LEU A 24 -3.34 5.92 10.75
N ARG A 25 -2.66 5.28 11.71
CA ARG A 25 -2.28 5.89 12.99
C ARG A 25 -0.77 6.09 13.00
N ILE A 26 -0.35 7.35 13.09
CA ILE A 26 1.04 7.76 13.00
C ILE A 26 1.51 8.21 14.38
N PHE A 27 2.47 7.49 14.93
CA PHE A 27 3.06 7.78 16.24
C PHE A 27 4.59 7.92 16.16
N GLU A 28 5.23 7.27 15.19
CA GLU A 28 6.68 7.28 15.02
C GLU A 28 7.17 8.67 14.52
N PRO A 29 8.17 9.30 15.16
CA PRO A 29 8.60 10.66 14.84
C PRO A 29 8.95 10.90 13.36
N ARG A 30 9.61 9.94 12.70
CA ARG A 30 9.97 10.08 11.28
C ARG A 30 8.75 10.18 10.36
N TYR A 31 7.67 9.48 10.68
CA TYR A 31 6.46 9.51 9.88
C TYR A 31 5.56 10.68 10.24
N LYS A 32 5.68 11.23 11.44
CA LYS A 32 5.07 12.53 11.77
C LYS A 32 5.68 13.64 10.93
N GLN A 33 7.01 13.70 10.84
CA GLN A 33 7.69 14.63 9.95
C GLN A 33 7.24 14.44 8.50
N LEU A 34 7.08 13.19 8.03
CA LEU A 34 6.53 12.90 6.70
C LEU A 34 5.13 13.52 6.52
N VAL A 35 4.22 13.32 7.47
CA VAL A 35 2.87 13.87 7.41
C VAL A 35 2.90 15.39 7.45
N ASP A 36 3.70 16.01 8.32
CA ASP A 36 3.84 17.46 8.42
C ASP A 36 4.33 18.05 7.09
N ASP A 37 5.37 17.46 6.49
CA ASP A 37 5.89 17.85 5.18
C ASP A 37 4.82 17.71 4.08
N CYS A 38 4.02 16.64 4.13
CA CYS A 38 2.91 16.45 3.20
C CYS A 38 1.85 17.55 3.38
N MET A 39 1.47 17.87 4.61
CA MET A 39 0.44 18.87 4.92
C MET A 39 0.87 20.30 4.54
N ILE A 40 2.18 20.59 4.55
CA ILE A 40 2.73 21.86 4.03
C ILE A 40 2.77 21.86 2.49
N GLY A 41 3.01 20.69 1.89
CA GLY A 41 3.11 20.50 0.45
C GLY A 41 1.79 20.18 -0.24
N ASP A 42 1.78 19.09 -1.00
CA ASP A 42 0.66 18.66 -1.83
C ASP A 42 -0.26 17.63 -1.15
N GLY A 43 -0.01 17.31 0.12
CA GLY A 43 -0.71 16.31 0.92
C GLY A 43 -0.55 14.87 0.40
N GLN A 44 0.53 14.56 -0.32
CA GLN A 44 0.75 13.25 -0.93
C GLN A 44 2.06 12.59 -0.48
N PHE A 45 2.00 11.28 -0.29
CA PHE A 45 3.15 10.41 -0.11
C PHE A 45 2.95 9.10 -0.86
N GLY A 46 4.02 8.36 -1.12
CA GLY A 46 3.95 7.04 -1.71
C GLY A 46 3.85 5.95 -0.65
N VAL A 47 2.90 5.04 -0.79
CA VAL A 47 2.83 3.80 -0.01
C VAL A 47 3.42 2.67 -0.83
N CYS A 48 4.41 1.98 -0.27
CA CYS A 48 5.05 0.82 -0.88
C CYS A 48 5.01 -0.37 0.07
N LEU A 49 4.85 -1.57 -0.47
CA LEU A 49 5.03 -2.78 0.31
C LEU A 49 6.48 -2.87 0.80
N LEU A 50 6.71 -3.39 2.01
CA LEU A 50 8.05 -3.67 2.53
C LEU A 50 8.79 -4.70 1.68
N ASP A 51 10.10 -4.50 1.51
CA ASP A 51 11.01 -5.51 0.99
C ASP A 51 11.83 -6.10 2.14
N GLU A 52 11.39 -7.26 2.64
CA GLU A 52 12.03 -7.96 3.77
C GLU A 52 13.49 -8.32 3.54
N ASN A 53 13.95 -8.34 2.28
CA ASN A 53 15.31 -8.72 1.93
C ASN A 53 16.27 -7.54 1.86
N ASN A 54 15.77 -6.30 1.96
CA ASN A 54 16.55 -5.09 1.73
C ASN A 54 16.32 -4.05 2.82
N THR A 55 17.37 -3.31 3.14
CA THR A 55 17.31 -2.17 4.06
C THR A 55 17.94 -0.93 3.45
N VAL A 56 17.49 0.23 3.90
CA VAL A 56 17.98 1.55 3.50
C VAL A 56 18.42 2.25 4.78
N ASN A 57 19.74 2.34 5.01
CA ASN A 57 20.32 2.83 6.27
C ASN A 57 19.77 2.11 7.52
N GLY A 58 19.58 0.79 7.45
CA GLY A 58 19.01 -0.02 8.52
C GLY A 58 17.48 -0.03 8.57
N TRP A 59 16.81 0.95 7.95
CA TRP A 59 15.35 0.96 7.85
C TRP A 59 14.83 -0.02 6.81
N ASN A 60 13.60 -0.48 6.96
CA ASN A 60 12.97 -1.36 5.97
C ASN A 60 12.88 -0.67 4.60
N SER A 61 13.39 -1.35 3.56
CA SER A 61 13.31 -0.84 2.19
C SER A 61 11.90 -1.00 1.63
N PRO A 62 11.43 -0.08 0.76
CA PRO A 62 10.22 -0.30 -0.04
C PRO A 62 10.50 -1.22 -1.23
N LYS A 63 9.47 -1.95 -1.67
CA LYS A 63 9.38 -2.48 -3.04
C LYS A 63 9.35 -1.33 -4.05
N LEU A 64 9.71 -1.62 -5.29
CA LEU A 64 9.91 -0.60 -6.32
C LEU A 64 8.63 -0.03 -6.93
N VAL A 65 7.47 -0.63 -6.67
CA VAL A 65 6.17 -0.13 -7.14
C VAL A 65 5.26 0.07 -5.93
N GLY A 66 4.59 1.22 -5.92
CA GLY A 66 3.68 1.64 -4.86
C GLY A 66 2.57 2.52 -5.40
N THR A 67 1.75 3.04 -4.49
CA THR A 67 0.59 3.89 -4.82
C THR A 67 0.68 5.22 -4.10
N ILE A 68 0.38 6.31 -4.80
CA ILE A 68 0.26 7.62 -4.15
C ILE A 68 -0.93 7.60 -3.20
N ALA A 69 -0.69 7.83 -1.92
CA ALA A 69 -1.71 8.12 -0.93
C ALA A 69 -1.89 9.63 -0.82
N LYS A 70 -3.13 10.11 -1.01
CA LYS A 70 -3.51 11.50 -0.77
C LYS A 70 -4.20 11.59 0.59
N ILE A 71 -3.66 12.41 1.49
CA ILE A 71 -4.28 12.71 2.78
C ILE A 71 -5.58 13.49 2.54
N THR A 72 -6.70 12.95 3.03
CA THR A 72 -8.03 13.58 2.97
C THR A 72 -8.41 14.20 4.31
N LYS A 73 -7.90 13.66 5.41
CA LYS A 73 -8.15 14.14 6.77
C LYS A 73 -6.94 13.85 7.66
N CYS A 74 -6.66 14.76 8.59
CA CYS A 74 -5.61 14.60 9.58
C CYS A 74 -6.12 15.16 10.92
N GLU A 75 -6.16 14.32 11.94
CA GLU A 75 -6.62 14.65 13.28
C GLU A 75 -5.58 14.23 14.32
N ASP A 76 -5.40 15.06 15.33
CA ASP A 76 -4.65 14.70 16.52
C ASP A 76 -5.57 14.00 17.51
N VAL A 77 -5.25 12.76 17.88
CA VAL A 77 -6.14 11.90 18.69
C VAL A 77 -6.22 12.39 20.13
N GLU A 78 -5.11 12.85 20.70
CA GLU A 78 -4.98 13.21 22.11
C GLU A 78 -4.72 14.72 22.33
N MET A 79 -4.68 15.51 21.25
CA MET A 79 -4.36 16.95 21.24
C MET A 79 -2.97 17.30 21.79
N ASP A 80 -2.11 16.29 21.96
CA ASP A 80 -0.74 16.40 22.44
C ASP A 80 0.29 16.28 21.31
N GLY A 81 -0.18 16.08 20.08
CA GLY A 81 0.62 15.85 18.88
C GLY A 81 1.34 14.51 18.88
N LEU A 82 1.12 13.63 19.87
CA LEU A 82 1.83 12.35 20.01
C LEU A 82 1.33 11.30 19.03
N GLN A 83 0.06 11.37 18.64
CA GLN A 83 -0.56 10.40 17.75
C GLN A 83 -1.49 11.09 16.75
N LEU A 84 -1.16 10.97 15.48
CA LEU A 84 -1.99 11.45 14.39
C LEU A 84 -2.84 10.31 13.86
N HIS A 85 -4.13 10.57 13.66
CA HIS A 85 -4.99 9.75 12.84
C HIS A 85 -5.14 10.44 11.48
N ILE A 86 -4.76 9.75 10.40
CA ILE A 86 -4.93 10.25 9.04
C ILE A 86 -5.83 9.33 8.24
N GLU A 87 -6.71 9.94 7.46
CA GLU A 87 -7.45 9.25 6.41
C GLU A 87 -6.76 9.56 5.08
N THR A 88 -6.56 8.52 4.27
CA THR A 88 -5.94 8.67 2.95
C THR A 88 -6.72 7.89 1.90
N ILE A 89 -6.61 8.33 0.64
CA ILE A 89 -7.13 7.62 -0.51
C ILE A 89 -6.02 7.39 -1.54
N GLY A 90 -5.94 6.17 -2.07
CA GLY A 90 -5.06 5.80 -3.16
C GLY A 90 -5.38 6.59 -4.43
N ARG A 91 -4.35 7.04 -5.12
CA ARG A 91 -4.40 7.69 -6.44
C ARG A 91 -3.67 6.80 -7.44
N ASN A 92 -2.84 7.37 -8.28
CA ASN A 92 -2.09 6.64 -9.29
C ASN A 92 -0.96 5.80 -8.66
N SER A 93 -0.69 4.65 -9.26
CA SER A 93 0.50 3.86 -8.99
C SER A 93 1.74 4.56 -9.53
N PHE A 94 2.91 4.26 -8.97
CA PHE A 94 4.19 4.77 -9.42
C PHE A 94 5.28 3.71 -9.31
N LYS A 95 6.35 3.92 -10.07
CA LYS A 95 7.58 3.13 -10.00
C LYS A 95 8.74 3.98 -9.50
N ILE A 96 9.41 3.49 -8.46
CA ILE A 96 10.65 4.06 -7.94
C ILE A 96 11.76 3.91 -8.97
N LYS A 97 12.40 5.02 -9.34
CA LYS A 97 13.61 5.07 -10.17
C LYS A 97 14.86 5.14 -9.32
N LYS A 98 14.79 5.87 -8.22
CA LYS A 98 15.91 6.05 -7.30
C LYS A 98 15.40 6.24 -5.89
N ILE A 99 15.91 5.44 -4.96
CA ILE A 99 15.71 5.62 -3.52
C ILE A 99 16.66 6.69 -3.03
N ILE A 100 16.14 7.62 -2.22
CA ILE A 100 16.89 8.63 -1.49
C ILE A 100 16.79 8.24 -0.01
N PRO A 101 17.90 7.79 0.61
CA PRO A 101 17.88 7.30 1.98
C PRO A 101 17.57 8.43 2.97
N PRO A 102 16.98 8.12 4.14
CA PRO A 102 16.83 9.09 5.21
C PRO A 102 18.21 9.54 5.71
N SER A 103 18.28 10.77 6.20
CA SER A 103 19.51 11.36 6.74
C SER A 103 19.94 10.72 8.07
N ILE A 104 19.09 9.89 8.67
CA ILE A 104 19.33 9.17 9.92
C ILE A 104 19.36 7.66 9.65
N SER A 105 20.39 6.97 10.13
CA SER A 105 20.42 5.51 10.17
C SER A 105 19.63 4.97 11.35
N GLN A 106 19.04 3.79 11.19
CA GLN A 106 18.33 3.12 12.29
C GLN A 106 19.30 2.81 13.44
N PRO A 107 19.01 3.24 14.68
CA PRO A 107 19.79 2.85 15.86
C PRO A 107 19.71 1.33 16.12
N GLU A 108 20.78 0.73 16.64
CA GLU A 108 20.89 -0.74 16.80
C GLU A 108 19.81 -1.37 17.69
N ASN A 109 19.35 -0.66 18.72
CA ASN A 109 18.31 -1.13 19.66
C ASN A 109 17.04 -0.31 19.55
N TYR A 110 16.74 0.19 18.36
CA TYR A 110 15.58 1.03 18.13
C TYR A 110 14.28 0.24 18.28
N ASP A 111 13.43 0.67 19.22
CA ASP A 111 12.05 0.22 19.34
C ASP A 111 11.09 1.35 18.94
N PRO A 112 10.40 1.26 17.79
CA PRO A 112 9.46 2.27 17.32
C PRO A 112 8.20 2.39 18.18
N LEU A 113 7.93 1.45 19.09
CA LEU A 113 6.78 1.51 20.01
C LEU A 113 7.16 2.09 21.38
N SER A 114 8.45 2.27 21.65
CA SER A 114 8.95 2.80 22.92
C SER A 114 9.07 4.33 22.90
N VAL A 115 8.86 4.95 24.07
CA VAL A 115 9.07 6.40 24.26
C VAL A 115 10.56 6.72 24.11
N GLU A 116 11.43 5.83 24.60
CA GLU A 116 12.89 5.97 24.51
C GLU A 116 13.36 6.00 23.06
N GLY A 117 12.85 5.10 22.21
CA GLY A 117 13.15 5.09 20.77
C GLY A 117 12.68 6.38 20.10
N HIS A 118 11.48 6.88 20.43
CA HIS A 118 11.00 8.15 19.88
C HIS A 118 11.90 9.32 20.28
N GLN A 119 12.32 9.38 21.53
CA GLN A 119 13.22 10.41 22.04
C GLN A 119 14.60 10.32 21.42
N GLU A 120 15.14 9.11 21.20
CA GLU A 120 16.42 8.89 20.57
C GLU A 120 16.44 9.44 19.14
N ILE A 121 15.46 9.07 18.31
CA ILE A 121 15.36 9.55 16.93
C ILE A 121 15.19 11.08 16.88
N SER A 122 14.32 11.62 17.73
CA SER A 122 14.10 13.07 17.80
C SER A 122 15.38 13.81 18.20
N SER A 123 16.13 13.29 19.18
CA SER A 123 17.41 13.85 19.62
C SER A 123 18.50 13.78 18.56
N ILE A 124 18.50 12.74 17.71
CA ILE A 124 19.42 12.64 16.58
C ILE A 124 19.05 13.67 15.51
N HIS A 125 17.75 13.82 15.21
CA HIS A 125 17.25 14.79 14.24
C HIS A 125 17.59 16.24 14.61
N GLU A 126 17.39 16.61 15.88
CA GLU A 126 17.77 17.94 16.39
C GLU A 126 19.26 18.25 16.21
N LYS A 127 20.14 17.24 16.29
CA LYS A 127 21.60 17.42 16.12
C LYS A 127 22.01 17.59 14.67
N ILE A 128 21.34 16.92 13.73
CA ILE A 128 21.67 17.00 12.30
C ILE A 128 21.00 18.18 11.59
N GLY A 129 19.90 18.69 12.15
CA GLY A 129 19.15 19.85 11.65
C GLY A 129 17.74 19.47 11.18
N THR A 130 16.78 20.33 11.47
CA THR A 130 15.34 20.07 11.25
C THR A 130 14.94 19.93 9.77
N GLU A 131 15.77 20.45 8.87
CA GLU A 131 15.56 20.36 7.41
C GLU A 131 15.85 18.95 6.87
N GLU A 132 16.67 18.17 7.56
CA GLU A 132 17.04 16.81 7.17
C GLU A 132 15.84 15.87 7.29
N LYS A 133 15.69 14.93 6.36
CA LYS A 133 14.52 14.04 6.30
C LYS A 133 14.81 12.73 7.04
N MET A 134 13.95 12.39 8.00
CA MET A 134 14.03 11.14 8.77
C MET A 134 13.39 9.95 8.05
N TYR A 135 12.65 10.20 6.98
CA TYR A 135 11.92 9.21 6.19
C TYR A 135 12.56 9.00 4.81
N ILE A 136 12.23 7.87 4.18
CA ILE A 136 12.72 7.55 2.82
C ILE A 136 12.04 8.48 1.82
N GLN A 137 12.79 9.02 0.88
CA GLN A 137 12.25 9.69 -0.30
C GLN A 137 12.58 8.85 -1.55
N ALA A 138 11.86 9.09 -2.64
CA ALA A 138 12.20 8.47 -3.91
C ALA A 138 11.90 9.39 -5.09
N GLU A 139 12.76 9.31 -6.10
CA GLU A 139 12.42 9.77 -7.45
C GLU A 139 11.54 8.70 -8.11
N VAL A 140 10.33 9.11 -8.50
CA VAL A 140 9.30 8.20 -9.03
C VAL A 140 8.84 8.60 -10.41
N GLU A 141 8.39 7.60 -11.17
CA GLU A 141 7.68 7.75 -12.43
C GLU A 141 6.26 7.22 -12.25
N MET A 142 5.26 8.01 -12.65
CA MET A 142 3.85 7.62 -12.56
C MET A 142 3.53 6.50 -13.56
N ILE A 143 2.79 5.50 -13.09
CA ILE A 143 2.24 4.44 -13.93
C ILE A 143 0.84 4.91 -14.40
N PRO A 144 0.53 4.87 -15.71
CA PRO A 144 -0.80 5.20 -16.22
C PRO A 144 -1.89 4.31 -15.60
N GLU A 145 -3.09 4.86 -15.42
CA GLU A 145 -4.25 4.08 -15.00
C GLU A 145 -4.71 3.13 -16.12
N ILE A 146 -5.21 1.97 -15.73
CA ILE A 146 -5.82 1.02 -16.64
C ILE A 146 -7.27 1.45 -16.83
N ASP A 147 -7.56 2.17 -17.92
CA ASP A 147 -8.91 2.66 -18.26
C ASP A 147 -9.73 1.64 -19.09
N GLU A 148 -9.16 0.47 -19.38
CA GLU A 148 -9.82 -0.58 -20.14
C GLU A 148 -10.93 -1.26 -19.31
N SER A 149 -12.02 -1.62 -19.97
CA SER A 149 -13.07 -2.43 -19.36
C SER A 149 -12.73 -3.92 -19.43
N ILE A 150 -12.97 -4.65 -18.35
CA ILE A 150 -12.95 -6.11 -18.38
C ILE A 150 -14.26 -6.66 -18.96
N SER A 151 -14.18 -7.67 -19.82
CA SER A 151 -15.39 -8.34 -20.32
C SER A 151 -16.05 -9.16 -19.22
N LEU A 152 -17.38 -9.28 -19.27
CA LEU A 152 -18.14 -10.06 -18.29
C LEU A 152 -17.65 -11.52 -18.23
N GLU A 153 -17.33 -12.13 -19.37
CA GLU A 153 -16.79 -13.49 -19.44
C GLU A 153 -15.45 -13.64 -18.67
N LYS A 154 -14.52 -12.69 -18.84
CA LYS A 154 -13.25 -12.71 -18.10
C LYS A 154 -13.50 -12.49 -16.60
N TRP A 155 -14.41 -11.58 -16.24
CA TRP A 155 -14.78 -11.32 -14.85
C TRP A 155 -15.38 -12.55 -14.15
N GLU A 156 -16.38 -13.19 -14.77
CA GLU A 156 -17.01 -14.41 -14.24
C GLU A 156 -15.99 -15.52 -14.04
N LYS A 157 -15.03 -15.66 -14.97
CA LYS A 157 -13.91 -16.60 -14.83
C LYS A 157 -13.06 -16.31 -13.58
N LEU A 158 -12.73 -15.05 -13.31
CA LEU A 158 -11.97 -14.67 -12.11
C LEU A 158 -12.76 -14.98 -10.83
N VAL A 159 -14.06 -14.67 -10.79
CA VAL A 159 -14.93 -14.99 -9.65
C VAL A 159 -14.97 -16.49 -9.39
N GLU A 160 -15.08 -17.32 -10.44
CA GLU A 160 -15.07 -18.77 -10.31
C GLU A 160 -13.72 -19.31 -9.82
N LEU A 161 -12.59 -18.74 -10.26
CA LEU A 161 -11.27 -19.07 -9.74
C LEU A 161 -11.15 -18.71 -8.26
N TRP A 162 -11.66 -17.53 -7.87
CA TRP A 162 -11.68 -17.09 -6.48
C TRP A 162 -12.47 -18.05 -5.61
N LYS A 163 -13.71 -18.41 -5.99
CA LYS A 163 -14.53 -19.38 -5.27
C LYS A 163 -13.78 -20.71 -5.06
N LYS A 164 -13.15 -21.24 -6.12
CA LYS A 164 -12.34 -22.47 -6.05
C LYS A 164 -11.15 -22.34 -5.09
N LYS A 165 -10.44 -21.20 -5.12
CA LYS A 165 -9.33 -20.93 -4.20
C LYS A 165 -9.78 -20.94 -2.76
N ILE A 166 -10.84 -20.20 -2.42
CA ILE A 166 -11.34 -20.09 -1.04
C ILE A 166 -11.82 -21.46 -0.51
N VAL A 167 -12.59 -22.21 -1.29
CA VAL A 167 -13.03 -23.57 -0.90
C VAL A 167 -11.84 -24.48 -0.61
N ARG A 168 -10.80 -24.44 -1.45
CA ARG A 168 -9.61 -25.28 -1.27
C ARG A 168 -8.79 -24.85 -0.05
N GLN A 169 -8.71 -23.56 0.26
CA GLN A 169 -7.99 -23.03 1.42
C GLN A 169 -8.69 -23.30 2.74
N ALA A 170 -10.04 -23.35 2.73
CA ALA A 170 -10.82 -23.62 3.93
C ALA A 170 -10.73 -25.09 4.40
N LEU A 171 -10.16 -25.99 3.60
CA LEU A 171 -10.04 -27.40 3.97
C LEU A 171 -9.28 -27.59 5.30
N PRO A 172 -9.79 -28.47 6.19
CA PRO A 172 -10.85 -29.46 5.97
C PRO A 172 -12.28 -28.95 6.22
N GLN A 173 -12.48 -27.66 6.52
CA GLN A 173 -13.80 -27.08 6.76
C GLN A 173 -14.59 -27.02 5.45
N VAL A 174 -15.87 -27.38 5.52
CA VAL A 174 -16.78 -27.29 4.37
C VAL A 174 -17.30 -25.86 4.29
N VAL A 175 -17.04 -25.20 3.15
CA VAL A 175 -17.61 -23.89 2.84
C VAL A 175 -18.91 -24.10 2.07
N GLU A 176 -20.02 -23.57 2.60
CA GLU A 176 -21.29 -23.59 1.88
C GLU A 176 -21.23 -22.63 0.67
N PRO A 177 -21.72 -23.02 -0.51
CA PRO A 177 -21.67 -22.18 -1.71
C PRO A 177 -22.24 -20.77 -1.50
N HIS A 178 -23.37 -20.66 -0.80
CA HIS A 178 -24.04 -19.38 -0.52
C HIS A 178 -23.21 -18.43 0.36
N ALA A 179 -22.31 -18.96 1.20
CA ALA A 179 -21.45 -18.11 2.03
C ALA A 179 -20.48 -17.29 1.17
N LEU A 180 -19.99 -17.86 0.06
CA LEU A 180 -19.11 -17.16 -0.87
C LEU A 180 -19.87 -16.11 -1.67
N ASP A 181 -21.11 -16.41 -2.07
CA ASP A 181 -21.96 -15.44 -2.77
C ASP A 181 -22.26 -14.23 -1.87
N HIS A 182 -22.53 -14.44 -0.57
CA HIS A 182 -22.70 -13.35 0.38
C HIS A 182 -21.46 -12.48 0.55
N VAL A 183 -20.26 -13.08 0.52
CA VAL A 183 -19.01 -12.29 0.51
C VAL A 183 -18.95 -11.42 -0.74
N LEU A 184 -19.24 -11.97 -1.92
CA LEU A 184 -19.24 -11.20 -3.17
C LEU A 184 -20.28 -10.06 -3.12
N GLU A 185 -21.47 -10.30 -2.59
CA GLU A 185 -22.51 -9.27 -2.41
C GLU A 185 -22.07 -8.15 -1.47
N GLN A 186 -21.45 -8.49 -0.33
CA GLN A 186 -20.98 -7.52 0.66
C GLN A 186 -19.96 -6.53 0.08
N TYR A 187 -19.11 -7.00 -0.84
CA TYR A 187 -18.12 -6.19 -1.53
C TYR A 187 -18.59 -5.68 -2.91
N TYR A 188 -19.89 -5.80 -3.20
CA TYR A 188 -20.50 -5.35 -4.47
C TYR A 188 -19.90 -5.98 -5.74
N LEU A 189 -19.40 -7.22 -5.62
CA LEU A 189 -18.74 -7.96 -6.69
C LEU A 189 -19.73 -8.76 -7.56
N THR A 190 -21.00 -8.83 -7.16
CA THR A 190 -22.11 -9.34 -7.97
C THR A 190 -22.60 -8.25 -8.95
N THR A 191 -21.78 -7.98 -9.98
CA THR A 191 -22.01 -6.90 -10.96
C THR A 191 -21.96 -7.39 -12.40
N GLU A 192 -22.77 -6.80 -13.26
CA GLU A 192 -22.72 -6.98 -14.73
C GLU A 192 -21.76 -5.99 -15.42
N THR A 193 -21.27 -4.99 -14.67
CA THR A 193 -20.39 -3.93 -15.17
C THR A 193 -19.10 -3.86 -14.34
N PRO A 194 -18.25 -4.90 -14.44
CA PRO A 194 -17.04 -4.98 -13.63
C PRO A 194 -16.02 -3.88 -13.98
N THR A 195 -15.37 -3.31 -12.97
CA THR A 195 -14.31 -2.30 -13.08
C THR A 195 -13.00 -2.84 -12.53
N VAL A 196 -11.90 -2.13 -12.79
CA VAL A 196 -10.58 -2.44 -12.23
C VAL A 196 -10.60 -2.45 -10.69
N ASP A 197 -11.36 -1.55 -10.06
CA ASP A 197 -11.53 -1.49 -8.60
C ASP A 197 -12.09 -2.81 -8.03
N TYR A 198 -13.00 -3.46 -8.77
CA TYR A 198 -13.53 -4.77 -8.36
C TYR A 198 -12.52 -5.90 -8.55
N ILE A 199 -11.63 -5.80 -9.54
CA ILE A 199 -10.51 -6.73 -9.69
C ILE A 199 -9.56 -6.63 -8.49
N TYR A 200 -9.22 -5.40 -8.07
CA TYR A 200 -8.42 -5.18 -6.86
C TYR A 200 -9.11 -5.74 -5.61
N SER A 201 -10.41 -5.49 -5.46
CA SER A 201 -11.20 -5.99 -4.32
C SER A 201 -11.25 -7.53 -4.29
N LEU A 202 -11.51 -8.18 -5.43
CA LEU A 202 -11.51 -9.64 -5.55
C LEU A 202 -10.12 -10.23 -5.25
N SER A 203 -9.07 -9.54 -5.70
CA SER A 203 -7.69 -9.94 -5.44
C SER A 203 -7.36 -9.88 -3.95
N ALA A 204 -7.73 -8.80 -3.27
CA ALA A 204 -7.54 -8.63 -1.83
C ALA A 204 -8.27 -9.72 -1.03
N LEU A 205 -9.49 -10.10 -1.44
CA LEU A 205 -10.23 -11.21 -0.82
C LEU A 205 -9.60 -12.58 -1.08
N GLY A 206 -8.81 -12.73 -2.16
CA GLY A 206 -8.16 -13.98 -2.54
C GLY A 206 -6.73 -14.12 -2.03
N ALA A 207 -6.07 -13.04 -1.63
CA ALA A 207 -4.67 -13.04 -1.23
C ALA A 207 -4.49 -13.54 0.22
N LYS A 208 -3.41 -14.29 0.44
CA LYS A 208 -3.01 -14.76 1.78
C LYS A 208 -2.17 -13.74 2.54
N ASP A 209 -1.31 -13.04 1.80
CA ASP A 209 -0.39 -12.05 2.32
C ASP A 209 -0.17 -10.95 1.25
N PRO A 210 0.34 -9.77 1.66
CA PRO A 210 0.50 -8.64 0.74
C PRO A 210 1.43 -8.90 -0.45
N ASN A 211 2.39 -9.83 -0.38
CA ASN A 211 3.29 -10.10 -1.49
C ASN A 211 2.54 -10.73 -2.68
N GLU A 212 1.45 -11.48 -2.43
CA GLU A 212 0.64 -12.02 -3.53
C GLU A 212 -0.09 -10.91 -4.31
N LEU A 213 -0.28 -9.72 -3.73
CA LEU A 213 -0.92 -8.56 -4.36
C LEU A 213 0.05 -7.67 -5.14
N GLN A 214 1.35 -7.76 -4.85
CA GLN A 214 2.37 -6.91 -5.48
C GLN A 214 2.37 -7.02 -7.02
N PRO A 215 2.32 -8.22 -7.65
CA PRO A 215 2.27 -8.32 -9.12
C PRO A 215 1.03 -7.67 -9.74
N ILE A 216 -0.09 -7.66 -9.02
CA ILE A 216 -1.35 -7.05 -9.46
C ILE A 216 -1.23 -5.53 -9.48
N LEU A 217 -0.53 -4.94 -8.48
CA LEU A 217 -0.23 -3.51 -8.47
C LEU A 217 0.78 -3.11 -9.56
N GLU A 218 1.69 -4.01 -9.91
CA GLU A 218 2.73 -3.81 -10.93
C GLU A 218 2.21 -3.90 -12.37
N ALA A 219 1.02 -4.48 -12.57
CA ALA A 219 0.41 -4.59 -13.88
C ALA A 219 0.13 -3.22 -14.51
N THR A 220 0.52 -3.05 -15.77
CA THR A 220 0.37 -1.79 -16.51
C THR A 220 -0.69 -1.85 -17.61
N THR A 221 -1.19 -3.05 -17.90
CA THR A 221 -2.22 -3.30 -18.90
C THR A 221 -3.30 -4.23 -18.33
N MET A 222 -4.50 -4.22 -18.93
CA MET A 222 -5.59 -5.09 -18.49
C MET A 222 -5.23 -6.58 -18.62
N ASP A 223 -4.51 -6.98 -19.67
CA ASP A 223 -4.14 -8.39 -19.86
C ASP A 223 -3.09 -8.86 -18.82
N GLU A 224 -2.11 -8.02 -18.49
CA GLU A 224 -1.15 -8.29 -17.39
C GLU A 224 -1.87 -8.40 -16.04
N LEU A 225 -2.82 -7.49 -15.80
CA LEU A 225 -3.61 -7.48 -14.57
C LEU A 225 -4.40 -8.78 -14.43
N ILE A 226 -5.14 -9.17 -15.47
CA ILE A 226 -5.93 -10.40 -15.45
C ILE A 226 -5.04 -11.62 -15.28
N LEU A 227 -3.90 -11.69 -15.98
CA LEU A 227 -2.95 -12.80 -15.83
C LEU A 227 -2.46 -12.91 -14.38
N SER A 228 -2.06 -11.80 -13.77
CA SER A 228 -1.57 -11.76 -12.38
C SER A 228 -2.63 -12.22 -11.38
N VAL A 229 -3.89 -11.84 -11.62
CA VAL A 229 -5.02 -12.26 -10.78
C VAL A 229 -5.35 -13.73 -11.01
N GLU A 230 -5.27 -14.24 -12.25
CA GLU A 230 -5.43 -15.67 -12.52
C GLU A 230 -4.35 -16.50 -11.82
N GLU A 231 -3.10 -16.04 -11.84
CA GLU A 231 -1.99 -16.69 -11.12
C GLU A 231 -2.19 -16.67 -9.61
N LEU A 232 -2.62 -15.53 -9.05
CA LEU A 232 -3.01 -15.40 -7.65
C LEU A 232 -4.09 -16.42 -7.29
N LEU A 233 -5.15 -16.49 -8.09
CA LEU A 233 -6.33 -17.30 -7.78
C LEU A 233 -6.15 -18.79 -8.14
N THR A 234 -5.15 -19.14 -8.92
CA THR A 234 -4.84 -20.53 -9.26
C THR A 234 -4.10 -21.20 -8.12
N VAL A 235 -4.78 -22.15 -7.47
CA VAL A 235 -4.18 -22.91 -6.37
C VAL A 235 -3.15 -23.90 -6.92
N LYS A 236 -1.87 -23.67 -6.60
CA LYS A 236 -0.78 -24.63 -6.84
C LYS A 236 -0.99 -25.94 -6.07
#